data_AF-A0A0F9DLM9-F1
#
_entry.id   AF-A0A0F9DLM9-F1
#
_cell.length_a   1.000
_cell.length_b   1.000
_cell.length_c   1.000
_cell.angle_alpha   90.00
_cell.angle_beta   90.00
_cell.angle_gamma   90.00
#
_symmetry.space_group_name_H-M   'P 1'
#
loop_
_entity.id
_entity.type
_entity.pdbx_description
1 polymer ?
#
loop_
_entity_poly.entity_id
_entity_poly.type
_entity_poly.pdbx_seq_one_letter_code
_entity_poly.pdbx_strand_id
1 'polypeptide(L)' 'MLKKKITETFGMKHPMVNAAMSLFRTIELCVAMAEAGGLGVNSHTNVSP' A
#
# COMPACT_ATOMS: atom_id res chain seq x y z
N MET A 1 2.93 16.68 -9.41
CA MET A 1 2.34 15.36 -9.09
C MET A 1 2.61 14.41 -10.23
N LEU A 2 3.24 13.27 -9.98
CA LEU A 2 3.63 12.34 -11.05
C LEU A 2 2.44 11.43 -11.39
N LYS A 3 1.62 11.87 -12.36
CA LYS A 3 0.38 11.17 -12.73
C LYS A 3 0.70 10.00 -13.66
N LYS A 4 0.20 8.81 -13.31
CA LYS A 4 0.30 7.58 -14.11
C LYS A 4 -1.07 6.91 -14.18
N LYS A 5 -1.25 6.01 -15.13
CA LYS A 5 -2.50 5.23 -15.26
C LYS A 5 -2.87 4.52 -13.95
N ILE A 6 -1.88 4.01 -13.21
CA ILE A 6 -2.09 3.34 -11.93
C ILE A 6 -2.61 4.27 -10.82
N THR A 7 -2.15 5.52 -10.77
CA THR A 7 -2.67 6.49 -9.78
C THR A 7 -4.13 6.85 -10.07
N GLU A 8 -4.54 6.84 -11.34
CA GLU A 8 -5.93 7.10 -11.74
C GLU A 8 -6.86 5.91 -11.46
N THR A 9 -6.40 4.69 -11.74
CA THR A 9 -7.19 3.47 -11.49
C THR A 9 -7.49 3.25 -10.01
N PHE A 10 -6.54 3.58 -9.12
CA PHE A 10 -6.64 3.29 -7.68
C PHE A 10 -6.88 4.54 -6.81
N GLY A 11 -7.09 5.71 -7.41
CA GLY A 11 -7.35 6.95 -6.66
C GLY A 11 -6.18 7.43 -5.77
N MET A 12 -4.95 7.06 -6.13
CA MET A 12 -3.75 7.42 -5.36
C MET A 12 -3.21 8.81 -5.75
N LYS A 13 -2.59 9.52 -4.80
CA LYS A 13 -1.88 10.79 -5.06
C LYS A 13 -0.47 10.54 -5.58
N HIS A 14 0.18 9.47 -5.11
CA HIS A 14 1.55 9.11 -5.43
C HIS A 14 1.59 7.70 -6.03
N PRO A 15 2.40 7.45 -7.08
CA PRO A 15 2.61 6.11 -7.63
C PRO A 15 3.57 5.30 -6.73
N MET A 16 3.24 5.19 -5.44
CA MET A 16 4.06 4.52 -4.43
C MET A 16 3.23 3.44 -3.75
N VAL A 17 3.84 2.26 -3.61
CA VAL A 17 3.25 1.07 -3.02
C VAL A 17 4.27 0.51 -2.03
N ASN A 18 3.85 0.14 -0.82
CA ASN A 18 4.75 -0.52 0.11
C ASN A 18 4.92 -1.98 -0.31
N ALA A 19 6.11 -2.53 -0.10
CA ALA A 19 6.34 -3.94 -0.36
C ALA A 19 5.52 -4.80 0.61
N ALA A 20 4.92 -5.86 0.07
CA ALA A 20 4.20 -6.87 0.85
C ALA A 20 5.18 -7.70 1.71
N MET A 21 5.66 -7.12 2.81
CA MET A 21 6.62 -7.75 3.71
C MET A 21 5.90 -8.66 4.70
N SER A 22 6.28 -9.93 4.81
CA SER A 22 5.59 -10.91 5.67
C SER A 22 5.60 -10.53 7.17
N LEU A 23 6.75 -10.07 7.69
CA LEU A 23 6.94 -9.78 9.12
C LEU A 23 6.69 -8.31 9.49
N PHE A 24 6.76 -7.39 8.53
CA PHE A 24 6.70 -5.93 8.78
C PHE A 24 5.41 -5.27 8.28
N ARG A 25 4.41 -6.07 7.90
CA ARG A 25 3.08 -5.64 7.44
C ARG A 25 2.16 -5.33 8.62
N THR A 26 2.44 -4.26 9.36
CA THR A 26 1.43 -3.79 10.31
C THR A 26 0.26 -3.16 9.55
N ILE A 27 -0.96 -3.31 10.09
CA ILE A 27 -2.15 -2.64 9.54
C ILE A 27 -1.93 -1.12 9.58
N GLU A 28 -1.32 -0.62 10.67
CA GLU A 28 -0.94 0.77 10.83
C GLU A 28 -0.04 1.28 9.70
N LEU A 29 0.95 0.50 9.25
CA LEU A 29 1.79 0.87 8.11
C LEU A 29 0.97 1.00 6.82
N CYS A 30 0.02 0.07 6.59
CA CYS A 30 -0.84 0.11 5.41
C CYS A 30 -1.78 1.32 5.44
N VAL A 31 -2.32 1.65 6.61
CA VAL A 31 -3.19 2.82 6.81
C VAL A 31 -2.40 4.11 6.61
N ALA A 32 -1.23 4.24 7.24
CA ALA A 32 -0.37 5.41 7.07
C ALA A 32 0.04 5.64 5.60
N MET A 33 0.31 4.57 4.86
CA MET A 33 0.60 4.62 3.43
C MET A 33 -0.59 5.13 2.61
N ALA A 34 -1.81 4.67 2.93
CA ALA A 34 -3.04 5.10 2.28
C ALA A 34 -3.34 6.59 2.59
N GLU A 35 -3.13 7.02 3.83
CA GLU A 35 -3.30 8.42 4.25
C GLU A 35 -2.30 9.37 3.57
N ALA A 36 -1.05 8.93 3.39
CA ALA A 36 -0.04 9.62 2.59
C ALA A 36 -0.39 9.67 1.08
N GLY A 37 -1.44 8.94 0.66
CA GLY A 37 -1.92 8.91 -0.71
C GLY A 37 -1.17 7.94 -1.62
N GLY A 38 -0.54 6.91 -1.06
CA GLY A 38 -0.04 5.73 -1.78
C GLY A 38 -0.98 4.54 -1.60
N LEU A 39 -0.50 3.33 -1.89
CA LEU A 39 -1.22 2.08 -1.65
C LEU A 39 -0.54 1.22 -0.60
N GLY A 40 -1.28 0.94 0.48
CA GLY A 40 -0.90 0.00 1.53
C GLY A 40 -1.26 -1.45 1.14
N VAL A 41 -0.27 -2.34 1.14
CA VAL A 41 -0.41 -3.76 0.82
C VAL A 41 -0.15 -4.60 2.07
N ASN A 42 -1.15 -5.39 2.45
CA ASN A 42 -1.11 -6.31 3.58
C ASN A 42 -0.84 -7.75 3.07
N SER A 43 0.31 -8.33 3.44
CA SER A 43 0.75 -9.65 2.94
C SER A 43 0.17 -10.83 3.73
N HIS A 44 -0.73 -11.63 3.15
CA HIS A 44 -1.34 -12.75 3.87
C HIS A 44 -0.55 -14.08 3.80
N THR A 45 0.72 -14.07 3.38
CA THR A 45 1.51 -15.30 3.17
C THR A 45 1.88 -16.08 4.42
N ASN A 46 1.80 -15.46 5.61
CA ASN A 46 2.05 -16.14 6.89
C ASN A 46 0.95 -15.86 7.93
N VAL A 47 -0.28 -15.54 7.48
CA VAL A 47 -1.43 -15.70 8.37
C VAL A 47 -1.83 -17.16 8.35
N SER A 48 -1.44 -17.88 9.41
CA SER A 48 -2.21 -19.06 9.82
C SER A 48 -3.70 -18.70 9.85
N PRO A 49 -4.60 -19.58 9.41
CA PRO A 49 -6.04 -19.39 9.66
C PRO A 49 -6.33 -19.15 11.13
#